data_AF-A0A942YQ17-F1
#
_entry.id   AF-A0A942YQ17-F1
#
_cell.length_a   1.000
_cell.length_b   1.000
_cell.length_c   1.000
_cell.angle_alpha   90.00
_cell.angle_beta   90.00
_cell.angle_gamma   90.00
#
_symmetry.space_group_name_H-M   'P 1'
#
loop_
_entity.id
_entity.type
_entity.pdbx_description
1 polymer ?
#
loop_
_entity_poly.entity_id
_entity_poly.type
_entity_poly.pdbx_seq_one_letter_code
_entity_poly.pdbx_strand_id
1 'polypeptide(L)'
;MVSALFFIGIIVLVISVITGFLTGTFFGFIVALLSGIVSGMIFFALSHILNNQQSILFKLHQLEEIHKKQMKQEKKKCSNCKYEYESDLGSCPYCGRRE
;
A
#
# COMPACT_ATOMS: atom_id res chain seq x y z
N MET A 1 10.47 7.47 -2.10
CA MET A 1 9.74 8.33 -1.12
C MET A 1 9.90 7.81 0.29
N VAL A 2 9.54 6.55 0.58
CA VAL A 2 9.76 5.90 1.88
C VAL A 2 11.23 5.96 2.34
N SER A 3 12.17 5.56 1.48
CA SER A 3 13.60 5.62 1.80
C SER A 3 14.08 7.05 2.11
N ALA A 4 13.53 8.07 1.44
CA ALA A 4 13.91 9.47 1.68
C ALA A 4 13.48 9.92 3.08
N LEU A 5 12.28 9.56 3.54
CA LEU A 5 11.81 9.86 4.90
C LEU A 5 12.68 9.18 5.97
N PHE A 6 13.14 7.96 5.70
CA PHE A 6 14.08 7.26 6.58
C PHE A 6 15.41 8.01 6.70
N PHE A 7 16.00 8.44 5.59
CA PHE A 7 17.23 9.23 5.61
C PHE A 7 17.04 10.61 6.28
N ILE A 8 15.91 11.27 6.04
CA ILE A 8 15.57 12.54 6.69
C ILE A 8 15.50 12.35 8.22
N GLY A 9 14.86 11.29 8.71
CA GLY A 9 14.82 10.97 10.14
C GLY A 9 16.21 10.83 10.76
N ILE A 10 17.14 10.16 10.08
CA ILE A 10 18.54 10.04 10.53
C ILE A 10 19.22 11.41 10.54
N ILE A 11 19.07 12.21 9.49
CA ILE A 11 19.68 13.54 9.38
C ILE A 11 19.18 14.46 10.51
N VAL A 12 17.88 14.46 10.79
CA VAL A 12 17.29 15.24 11.88
C VAL A 12 17.88 14.87 13.24
N LEU A 13 18.09 13.57 13.49
CA LEU A 13 18.76 13.12 14.72
C LEU A 13 20.19 13.65 14.80
N VAL A 14 20.97 13.55 13.71
CA VAL A 14 22.35 14.07 13.68
C VAL A 14 22.38 15.59 13.92
N ILE A 15 21.51 16.34 13.25
CA ILE A 15 21.41 17.80 13.42
C ILE A 15 21.05 18.15 14.87
N SER A 16 20.14 17.39 15.50
CA SER A 16 19.73 17.62 16.88
C SER A 16 20.89 17.45 17.88
N VAL A 17 21.76 16.48 17.64
CA VAL A 17 22.96 16.26 18.48
C VAL A 17 23.93 17.43 18.31
N ILE A 18 24.21 17.84 17.07
CA ILE A 18 25.12 18.95 16.77
C ILE A 18 24.60 20.26 17.39
N THR A 19 23.33 20.59 17.18
CA THR A 19 22.71 21.80 17.77
C THR A 19 22.69 21.75 19.28
N GLY A 20 22.46 20.58 19.88
CA GLY A 20 22.57 20.40 21.33
C GLY A 20 23.96 20.78 21.86
N PHE A 21 25.03 20.32 21.22
CA PHE A 21 26.40 20.67 21.62
C PHE A 21 26.70 22.16 21.42
N LEU A 22 26.23 22.76 20.32
CA LEU A 22 26.41 24.19 20.05
C LEU A 22 25.69 25.09 21.06
N THR A 23 24.68 24.58 21.76
CA THR A 23 23.94 25.34 22.78
C THR A 23 24.78 25.62 24.03
N GLY A 24 25.86 24.84 24.27
CA GLY A 24 26.80 25.06 25.38
C GLY A 24 26.24 24.87 26.79
N THR A 25 24.97 24.47 26.93
CA THR A 25 24.30 24.24 28.21
C THR A 25 23.68 22.85 28.27
N PHE A 26 23.71 22.24 29.45
CA PHE A 26 23.16 20.90 29.65
C PHE A 26 21.65 20.81 29.36
N PHE A 27 20.87 21.81 29.81
CA PHE A 27 19.44 21.88 29.53
C PHE A 27 19.15 22.07 28.04
N GLY A 28 19.92 22.93 27.35
CA GLY A 28 19.79 23.12 25.91
C GLY A 28 20.04 21.83 25.12
N PHE A 29 21.06 21.06 25.53
CA PHE A 29 21.34 19.75 24.95
C PHE A 29 20.17 18.77 25.12
N ILE A 30 19.57 18.69 26.33
CA ILE A 30 18.42 17.80 26.57
C ILE A 30 17.22 18.18 25.68
N VAL A 31 16.90 19.48 25.61
CA VAL A 31 15.78 19.97 24.79
C VAL A 31 16.01 19.68 23.30
N ALA A 32 17.23 19.93 22.80
CA ALA A 32 17.60 19.61 21.42
C ALA A 32 17.50 18.11 21.13
N LEU A 33 18.01 17.26 22.03
CA LEU A 33 17.95 15.81 21.88
C LEU A 33 16.51 15.28 21.87
N LEU A 34 15.67 15.73 22.80
CA LEU A 34 14.27 15.31 22.88
C LEU A 34 13.47 15.73 21.63
N SER A 35 13.65 16.97 21.17
CA SER A 35 12.98 17.45 19.95
C SER A 35 13.43 16.67 18.72
N GLY A 36 14.72 16.36 18.61
CA GLY A 36 15.27 15.50 17.56
C GLY A 36 14.67 14.09 17.58
N ILE A 37 14.59 13.47 18.76
CA ILE A 37 14.00 12.13 18.92
C ILE A 37 12.53 12.13 18.50
N VAL A 38 11.74 13.06 19.03
CA VAL A 38 10.29 13.15 18.71
C VAL A 38 10.09 13.37 17.21
N SER A 39 10.83 14.30 16.61
CA SER A 39 10.76 14.57 15.17
C SER A 39 11.19 13.36 14.32
N GLY A 40 12.31 12.71 14.69
CA GLY A 40 12.79 11.50 14.03
C GLY A 40 11.78 10.34 14.10
N MET A 41 11.14 10.14 15.26
CA MET A 41 10.07 9.15 15.42
C MET A 41 8.90 9.40 14.48
N ILE A 42 8.51 10.66 14.27
CA ILE A 42 7.45 11.02 13.32
C ILE A 42 7.83 10.62 11.90
N PHE A 43 9.06 10.93 11.45
CA PHE A 43 9.52 10.56 10.12
C PHE A 43 9.60 9.05 9.92
N PHE A 44 10.10 8.31 10.92
CA PHE A 44 10.15 6.85 10.85
C PHE A 44 8.76 6.21 10.86
N ALA A 45 7.86 6.70 11.72
CA ALA A 45 6.47 6.23 11.76
C ALA A 45 5.77 6.47 10.41
N LEU A 46 5.93 7.66 9.83
CA LEU A 46 5.37 7.99 8.52
C LEU A 46 5.94 7.09 7.41
N SER A 47 7.24 6.86 7.42
CA SER A 47 7.92 5.94 6.50
C SER A 47 7.32 4.53 6.58
N HIS A 48 7.11 4.02 7.80
CA HIS A 48 6.51 2.71 8.02
C HIS A 48 5.05 2.64 7.55
N ILE A 49 4.24 3.66 7.87
CA ILE A 49 2.83 3.73 7.42
C ILE A 49 2.75 3.73 5.89
N LEU A 50 3.56 4.54 5.22
CA LEU A 50 3.58 4.60 3.75
C LEU A 50 4.02 3.28 3.12
N ASN A 51 5.03 2.61 3.70
CA ASN A 51 5.46 1.30 3.23
C ASN A 51 4.33 0.27 3.30
N ASN A 52 3.58 0.28 4.41
CA ASN A 52 2.41 -0.60 4.58
C ASN A 52 1.32 -0.30 3.56
N GLN A 53 1.01 0.99 3.32
CA GLN A 53 0.02 1.38 2.31
C GLN A 53 0.42 0.93 0.90
N GLN A 54 1.70 1.06 0.52
CA GLN A 54 2.18 0.58 -0.76
C GLN A 54 2.03 -0.94 -0.90
N SER A 55 2.31 -1.70 0.16
CA SER A 55 2.15 -3.15 0.15
C SER A 55 0.68 -3.59 0.00
N ILE A 56 -0.25 -2.88 0.65
CA ILE A 56 -1.68 -3.15 0.55
C ILE A 56 -2.16 -2.83 -0.87
N LEU A 57 -1.78 -1.69 -1.41
CA LEU A 57 -2.17 -1.27 -2.76
C LEU A 57 -1.67 -2.26 -3.82
N PHE A 58 -0.44 -2.77 -3.67
CA PHE A 58 0.10 -3.81 -4.54
C PHE A 58 -0.73 -5.11 -4.48
N LYS A 59 -1.08 -5.56 -3.27
CA LYS A 59 -1.93 -6.76 -3.10
C LYS A 59 -3.33 -6.57 -3.69
N LEU A 60 -3.93 -5.40 -3.52
CA LEU A 60 -5.23 -5.07 -4.11
C LEU A 60 -5.16 -5.12 -5.64
N HIS A 61 -4.09 -4.60 -6.24
CA HIS A 61 -3.92 -4.64 -7.68
C HIS A 61 -3.77 -6.08 -8.20
N GLN A 62 -3.00 -6.93 -7.50
CA GLN A 62 -2.89 -8.35 -7.84
C GLN A 62 -4.24 -9.08 -7.74
N LEU A 63 -5.03 -8.79 -6.70
CA LEU A 63 -6.38 -9.35 -6.55
C LEU A 63 -7.30 -8.90 -7.67
N GLU A 64 -7.25 -7.63 -8.07
CA GLU A 64 -8.02 -7.11 -9.20
C GLU A 64 -7.62 -7.80 -10.51
N GLU A 65 -6.34 -8.04 -10.76
CA GLU A 65 -5.89 -8.79 -11.94
C GLU A 65 -6.38 -10.24 -11.94
N ILE A 66 -6.32 -10.92 -10.79
CA ILE A 66 -6.84 -12.29 -10.64
C ILE A 66 -8.35 -12.29 -10.89
N HIS A 67 -9.08 -11.32 -10.32
CA HIS A 67 -10.52 -11.21 -10.49
C HIS A 67 -10.89 -10.89 -11.95
N LYS A 68 -10.16 -10.00 -12.63
CA LYS A 68 -10.33 -9.74 -14.07
C LYS A 68 -10.05 -10.99 -14.92
N LYS A 69 -9.06 -11.81 -14.56
CA LYS A 69 -8.80 -13.09 -15.22
C LYS A 69 -9.93 -14.09 -14.99
N GLN A 70 -10.49 -14.14 -13.78
CA GLN A 70 -11.65 -14.98 -13.46
C GLN A 70 -12.92 -14.52 -14.17
N MET A 71 -13.18 -13.21 -14.26
CA MET A 71 -14.33 -12.66 -15.00
C MET A 71 -14.19 -12.76 -16.53
N LYS A 72 -13.00 -13.06 -17.04
CA LYS A 72 -12.80 -13.53 -18.43
C LYS A 72 -13.11 -15.02 -18.57
N GLN A 73 -14.07 -15.55 -17.80
CA GLN A 73 -14.63 -16.86 -18.05
C GLN A 73 -15.06 -16.96 -19.51
N GLU A 74 -14.74 -18.10 -20.13
CA GLU A 74 -15.06 -18.37 -21.52
C GLU A 74 -16.58 -18.23 -21.70
N LYS A 75 -17.00 -17.31 -22.56
CA LYS A 75 -18.41 -17.21 -22.94
C LYS A 75 -18.71 -18.39 -23.85
N LYS A 76 -19.69 -19.21 -23.48
CA LYS A 76 -20.23 -20.25 -24.35
C LYS A 76 -21.47 -19.75 -25.07
N LYS A 77 -21.66 -20.22 -26.30
CA LYS A 77 -22.81 -19.87 -27.13
C LYS A 77 -23.84 -20.99 -27.05
N CYS A 78 -25.08 -20.66 -26.68
CA CYS A 78 -26.15 -21.64 -26.59
C CYS A 78 -26.40 -22.29 -27.95
N SER A 79 -26.39 -23.62 -28.00
CA SER A 79 -26.71 -24.43 -29.17
C SER A 79 -28.12 -24.17 -29.71
N ASN A 80 -29.08 -23.82 -28.84
CA ASN A 80 -30.49 -23.67 -29.18
C ASN A 80 -30.87 -22.25 -29.61
N CYS A 81 -30.44 -21.23 -28.84
CA CYS A 81 -30.85 -19.84 -29.07
C CYS A 81 -29.71 -18.93 -29.53
N LYS A 82 -28.49 -19.45 -29.65
CA LYS A 82 -27.27 -18.71 -30.03
C LYS A 82 -26.89 -17.54 -29.11
N TYR A 83 -27.54 -17.43 -27.94
CA TYR A 83 -27.20 -16.45 -26.90
C TYR A 83 -25.85 -16.80 -26.27
N GLU A 84 -25.01 -15.79 -26.05
CA GLU A 84 -23.67 -15.95 -25.47
C GLU A 84 -23.71 -15.65 -23.97
N TYR A 85 -23.27 -16.60 -23.14
CA TYR A 85 -23.35 -16.52 -21.68
C TYR A 85 -22.16 -17.19 -21.00
N GLU A 86 -21.96 -16.91 -19.72
CA GLU A 86 -20.85 -17.44 -18.92
C GLU A 86 -20.92 -18.97 -18.82
N SER A 87 -19.79 -19.65 -19.02
CA SER A 87 -19.72 -21.12 -19.19
C SER A 87 -20.08 -21.93 -17.95
N ASP A 88 -19.95 -21.31 -16.78
CA ASP A 88 -20.24 -21.81 -15.44
C ASP A 88 -21.74 -21.89 -15.11
N LEU A 89 -22.61 -21.34 -15.96
CA LEU A 89 -24.04 -21.56 -15.87
C LEU A 89 -24.42 -22.93 -16.46
N GLY A 90 -24.99 -23.82 -15.63
CA GLY A 90 -25.49 -25.14 -16.04
C GLY A 90 -26.76 -25.11 -16.91
N SER A 91 -27.29 -23.92 -17.21
CA SER A 91 -28.41 -23.70 -18.12
C SER A 91 -28.33 -22.33 -18.76
N CYS A 92 -28.77 -22.24 -20.01
CA CYS A 92 -28.84 -20.98 -20.73
C CYS A 92 -29.83 -20.02 -20.04
N PRO A 93 -29.41 -18.79 -19.65
CA PRO A 93 -30.28 -17.85 -18.94
C PRO A 93 -31.39 -17.27 -19.83
N TYR A 94 -31.25 -17.32 -21.15
CA TYR A 94 -32.23 -16.79 -22.10
C TYR A 94 -33.36 -17.79 -22.42
N CYS A 95 -33.02 -19.07 -22.62
CA CYS A 95 -33.99 -20.08 -23.04
C CYS A 95 -34.19 -21.25 -22.06
N GLY A 96 -33.49 -21.26 -20.93
CA GLY A 96 -33.63 -22.27 -19.87
C GLY A 96 -33.10 -23.67 -20.21
N ARG A 97 -32.58 -23.89 -21.43
CA ARG A 97 -32.02 -25.19 -21.83
C ARG A 97 -30.75 -25.49 -21.02
N ARG A 98 -30.67 -26.68 -20.43
CA ARG A 98 -29.46 -27.22 -19.81
C ARG A 98 -28.46 -27.65 -20.88
N GLU A 99 -27.21 -27.21 -20.75
CA GLU A 99 -26.09 -27.53 -21.65
C GLU A 99 -24.87 -27.97 -20.86
#